data_AF-A0A9E4SFR1-F1
#
_entry.id   AF-A0A9E4SFR1-F1
#
_cell.length_a   1.000
_cell.length_b   1.000
_cell.length_c   1.000
_cell.angle_alpha   90.00
_cell.angle_beta   90.00
_cell.angle_gamma   90.00
#
_symmetry.space_group_name_H-M   'P 1'
#
loop_
_entity.id
_entity.type
_entity.pdbx_description
1 polymer ?
#
loop_
_entity_poly.entity_id
_entity_poly.type
_entity_poly.pdbx_seq_one_letter_code
_entity_poly.pdbx_strand_id
1 'polypeptide(L)'
;MEPRIHYAQSEDGVSIAYWTLGNGEPFVYSPVMPFSHIQLEWGIPECRRWYERLASGRQLVRFDGRGSGLSDRDASDFTLDAQLRDLSGGEGGRGQSK
;
A
#
# COMPACT_ATOMS: atom_id res chain seq x y z
N MET A 1 -5.07 -3.68 16.87
CA MET A 1 -3.83 -2.88 16.88
C MET A 1 -3.71 -2.25 15.50
N GLU A 2 -3.26 -1.00 15.41
CA GLU A 2 -3.01 -0.34 14.11
C GLU A 2 -1.81 -1.01 13.41
N PRO A 3 -1.92 -1.36 12.11
CA PRO A 3 -0.82 -1.92 11.33
C PRO A 3 0.34 -0.93 11.24
N ARG A 4 1.57 -1.47 11.31
CA ARG A 4 2.76 -0.66 11.07
C ARG A 4 2.83 -0.28 9.58
N ILE A 5 3.18 0.98 9.32
CA ILE A 5 3.43 1.46 7.97
C ILE A 5 4.85 1.09 7.53
N HIS A 6 4.96 0.58 6.32
CA HIS A 6 6.18 0.21 5.63
C HIS A 6 6.25 0.99 4.31
N TYR A 7 7.45 1.06 3.74
CA TYR A 7 7.68 1.70 2.45
C TYR A 7 8.41 0.76 1.50
N ALA A 8 7.93 0.71 0.26
CA ALA A 8 8.58 0.05 -0.86
C ALA A 8 8.95 1.11 -1.90
N GLN A 9 10.14 0.97 -2.49
CA GLN A 9 10.56 1.86 -3.56
C GLN A 9 10.17 1.25 -4.91
N SER A 10 9.46 2.01 -5.74
CA SER A 10 9.23 1.69 -7.15
C SER A 10 10.52 1.86 -7.96
N GLU A 11 10.61 1.25 -9.14
CA GLU A 11 11.78 1.32 -10.02
C GLU A 11 12.17 2.75 -10.42
N ASP A 12 11.18 3.64 -10.53
CA ASP A 12 11.35 5.07 -10.82
C ASP A 12 11.69 5.90 -9.57
N GLY A 13 11.93 5.26 -8.43
CA GLY A 13 12.35 5.88 -7.18
C GLY A 13 11.22 6.34 -6.27
N VAL A 14 9.96 6.26 -6.71
CA VAL A 14 8.77 6.66 -5.94
C VAL A 14 8.60 5.75 -4.72
N SER A 15 8.49 6.33 -3.53
CA SER A 15 8.22 5.62 -2.29
C SER A 15 6.72 5.37 -2.10
N ILE A 16 6.34 4.10 -1.98
CA ILE A 16 4.97 3.64 -1.81
C ILE A 16 4.75 3.18 -0.37
N ALA A 17 3.87 3.88 0.35
CA ALA A 17 3.48 3.52 1.71
C ALA A 17 2.48 2.37 1.69
N TYR A 18 2.70 1.36 2.54
CA TYR A 18 1.81 0.22 2.67
C TYR A 18 1.80 -0.35 4.08
N TRP A 19 0.77 -1.14 4.39
CA TRP A 19 0.76 -2.02 5.55
C TRP A 19 0.31 -3.41 5.15
N THR A 20 0.65 -4.39 6.00
CA THR A 20 0.21 -5.77 5.83
C THR A 20 -0.60 -6.26 7.02
N LEU A 21 -1.59 -7.12 6.78
CA LEU A 21 -2.41 -7.75 7.81
C LEU A 21 -2.60 -9.24 7.51
N GLY A 22 -2.51 -10.09 8.54
CA GLY A 22 -2.64 -11.54 8.37
C GLY A 22 -1.36 -12.21 7.87
N ASN A 23 -1.47 -13.49 7.52
CA ASN A 23 -0.37 -14.35 7.07
C ASN A 23 -0.87 -15.29 5.97
N GLY A 24 0.02 -15.78 5.12
CA GLY A 24 -0.28 -16.70 4.02
C GLY A 24 -0.05 -16.07 2.66
N GLU A 25 -0.77 -16.55 1.64
CA GLU A 25 -0.64 -16.05 0.26
C GLU A 25 -0.92 -14.53 0.19
N PRO A 26 -0.04 -13.73 -0.45
CA PRO A 26 -0.26 -12.30 -0.59
C PRO A 26 -1.54 -11.97 -1.36
N PHE A 27 -2.29 -11.00 -0.86
CA PHE A 27 -3.47 -10.44 -1.50
C PHE A 27 -3.39 -8.92 -1.50
N VAL A 28 -3.16 -8.32 -2.66
CA VAL A 28 -3.04 -6.87 -2.81
C VAL A 28 -4.43 -6.25 -3.01
N TYR A 29 -4.80 -5.32 -2.14
CA TYR A 29 -6.03 -4.53 -2.28
C TYR A 29 -5.71 -3.13 -2.81
N SER A 30 -5.97 -2.94 -4.10
CA SER A 30 -5.72 -1.68 -4.80
C SER A 30 -6.59 -0.54 -4.26
N PRO A 31 -6.02 0.65 -4.01
CA PRO A 31 -6.80 1.86 -3.76
C PRO A 31 -7.57 2.32 -5.01
N VAL A 32 -8.50 3.23 -4.81
CA VAL A 32 -9.06 4.05 -5.88
C VAL A 32 -8.07 5.18 -6.15
N MET A 33 -7.35 5.16 -7.27
CA MET A 33 -6.41 6.23 -7.60
C MET A 33 -7.15 7.52 -8.03
N PRO A 34 -6.70 8.73 -7.61
CA PRO A 34 -5.57 9.03 -6.73
C PRO A 34 -5.96 9.20 -5.25
N PHE A 35 -7.06 8.58 -4.81
CA PHE A 35 -7.64 8.78 -3.48
C PHE A 35 -7.40 7.58 -2.56
N SER A 36 -6.40 7.71 -1.70
CA SER A 36 -6.27 6.84 -0.52
C SER A 36 -5.53 7.55 0.60
N HIS A 37 -5.75 7.06 1.81
CA HIS A 37 -4.90 7.36 2.96
C HIS A 37 -4.97 6.19 3.95
N ILE A 38 -4.11 5.19 3.77
CA ILE A 38 -4.23 3.89 4.45
C ILE A 38 -4.26 3.97 5.98
N GLN A 39 -3.62 4.98 6.57
CA GLN A 39 -3.65 5.24 8.01
C GLN A 39 -5.01 5.79 8.49
N LEU A 40 -5.57 6.77 7.77
CA LEU A 40 -6.89 7.34 8.11
C LEU A 40 -8.00 6.31 7.87
N GLU A 41 -7.90 5.54 6.80
CA GLU A 41 -8.84 4.44 6.50
C GLU A 41 -8.91 3.42 7.65
N TRP A 42 -7.78 3.14 8.32
CA TRP A 42 -7.76 2.23 9.45
C TRP A 42 -8.57 2.74 10.66
N GLY A 43 -8.65 4.07 10.81
CA GLY A 43 -9.48 4.72 11.83
C GLY A 43 -10.99 4.58 11.58
N ILE A 44 -11.42 4.24 10.35
CA ILE A 44 -12.81 4.04 9.99
C ILE A 44 -13.23 2.59 10.32
N PRO A 45 -14.18 2.36 11.24
CA PRO A 45 -14.54 1.01 11.69
C PRO A 45 -14.97 0.07 10.55
N GLU A 46 -15.68 0.58 9.54
CA GLU A 46 -16.17 -0.17 8.39
C GLU A 46 -15.01 -0.64 7.51
N CYS A 47 -14.06 0.24 7.19
CA CYS A 47 -12.86 -0.08 6.42
C CYS A 47 -12.01 -1.10 7.18
N ARG A 48 -11.80 -0.88 8.48
CA ARG A 48 -11.05 -1.83 9.32
C ARG A 48 -11.69 -3.22 9.32
N ARG A 49 -13.00 -3.33 9.54
CA ARG A 49 -13.71 -4.62 9.50
C ARG A 49 -13.59 -5.29 8.14
N TRP A 50 -13.64 -4.51 7.07
CA TRP A 50 -13.45 -5.03 5.71
C TRP A 50 -12.05 -5.61 5.52
N TYR A 51 -11.00 -4.89 5.95
CA TYR A 51 -9.63 -5.35 5.89
C TYR A 51 -9.36 -6.59 6.73
N GLU A 52 -9.88 -6.63 7.96
CA GLU A 52 -9.77 -7.81 8.83
C GLU A 52 -10.44 -9.05 8.19
N ARG A 53 -11.55 -8.88 7.48
CA ARG A 53 -12.21 -9.97 6.73
C ARG A 53 -11.39 -10.42 5.52
N LEU A 54 -10.83 -9.49 4.74
CA LEU A 54 -9.99 -9.79 3.58
C LEU A 54 -8.69 -10.50 3.97
N ALA A 55 -8.13 -10.18 5.14
CA ALA A 55 -6.94 -10.83 5.69
C ALA A 55 -7.21 -12.24 6.27
N SER A 56 -8.47 -12.71 6.28
CA SER A 56 -8.79 -14.04 6.80
C SER A 56 -8.20 -15.14 5.91
N GLY A 57 -7.15 -15.80 6.42
CA GLY A 57 -6.45 -16.88 5.73
C GLY A 57 -5.47 -16.43 4.63
N ARG A 58 -5.15 -15.14 4.55
CA ARG A 58 -4.25 -14.55 3.56
C ARG A 58 -3.42 -13.42 4.18
N GLN A 59 -2.35 -13.02 3.51
CA GLN A 59 -1.63 -11.79 3.86
C GLN A 59 -2.18 -10.64 3.01
N LEU A 60 -3.05 -9.80 3.59
CA LEU A 60 -3.55 -8.60 2.94
C LEU A 60 -2.44 -7.54 2.87
N VAL A 61 -2.24 -6.95 1.70
CA VAL A 61 -1.39 -5.78 1.47
C VAL A 61 -2.28 -4.61 1.04
N ARG A 62 -2.24 -3.52 1.80
CA ARG A 62 -2.95 -2.27 1.49
C ARG A 62 -1.94 -1.15 1.37
N PHE A 63 -2.06 -0.32 0.34
CA PHE A 63 -1.08 0.72 0.03
C PHE A 63 -1.74 2.03 -0.42
N ASP A 64 -1.01 3.11 -0.24
CA ASP A 64 -1.34 4.38 -0.84
C ASP A 64 -0.77 4.45 -2.26
N GLY A 65 -1.58 4.86 -3.22
CA GLY A 65 -1.07 5.08 -4.58
C GLY A 65 -0.01 6.16 -4.65
N ARG A 66 0.84 6.11 -5.69
CA ARG A 66 1.72 7.23 -6.02
C ARG A 66 0.94 8.55 -6.04
N GLY A 67 1.48 9.59 -5.42
CA GLY A 67 0.82 10.89 -5.29
C GLY A 67 -0.27 10.99 -4.21
N SER A 68 -0.55 9.91 -3.45
CA SER A 68 -1.68 9.83 -2.50
C SER A 68 -1.25 9.42 -1.09
N GLY A 69 -2.13 9.68 -0.10
CA GLY A 69 -1.91 9.36 1.31
C GLY A 69 -0.50 9.65 1.84
N LEU A 70 0.16 8.59 2.30
CA LEU A 70 1.52 8.61 2.85
C LEU A 70 2.61 8.27 1.80
N SER A 71 2.24 7.91 0.58
CA SER A 71 3.19 7.71 -0.52
C SER A 71 3.76 9.04 -1.02
N ASP A 72 4.86 8.98 -1.76
CA ASP A 72 5.51 10.17 -2.31
C ASP A 72 4.53 11.01 -3.14
N ARG A 73 4.53 12.31 -2.86
CA ARG A 73 3.63 13.29 -3.47
C ARG A 73 4.17 13.91 -4.76
N ASP A 74 5.47 13.83 -4.98
CA ASP A 74 6.17 14.43 -6.13
C ASP A 74 6.28 13.48 -7.33
N ALA A 75 5.47 12.43 -7.39
CA ALA A 75 5.40 11.54 -8.55
C ALA A 75 4.94 12.33 -9.79
N SER A 76 5.61 12.12 -10.93
CA SER A 76 5.35 12.84 -12.17
C SER A 76 4.66 11.98 -13.24
N ASP A 77 4.83 10.65 -13.18
CA ASP A 77 4.20 9.68 -14.08
C ASP A 77 3.05 8.95 -13.36
N PHE A 78 1.83 9.13 -13.87
CA PHE A 78 0.60 8.50 -13.38
C PHE A 78 -0.01 7.51 -14.38
N THR A 79 0.75 7.11 -15.40
CA THR A 79 0.31 6.10 -16.36
C THR A 79 0.01 4.77 -15.67
N LEU A 80 -0.81 3.93 -16.32
CA LEU A 80 -1.11 2.60 -15.82
C LEU A 80 0.18 1.77 -15.64
N ASP A 81 1.12 1.88 -16.57
CA ASP A 81 2.39 1.17 -16.50
C ASP A 81 3.18 1.56 -15.24
N ALA A 82 3.20 2.85 -14.90
CA ALA A 82 3.84 3.32 -13.68
C ALA A 82 3.14 2.79 -12.42
N GLN A 83 1.80 2.79 -12.40
CA GLN A 83 1.02 2.19 -11.30
C GLN A 83 1.24 0.67 -11.18
N LEU A 84 1.46 -0.03 -12.30
CA LEU A 84 1.80 -1.46 -12.27
C LEU A 84 3.21 -1.69 -11.72
N ARG A 85 4.19 -0.82 -12.03
CA ARG A 85 5.54 -0.89 -11.45
C ARG A 85 5.55 -0.71 -9.94
N ASP A 86 4.61 0.07 -9.39
CA ASP A 86 4.45 0.22 -7.93
C ASP A 86 4.12 -1.13 -7.25
N LEU A 87 3.46 -2.05 -7.95
CA LEU A 87 3.05 -3.34 -7.41
C LEU A 87 4.15 -4.41 -7.45
N SER A 88 5.07 -4.30 -8.41
CA SER A 88 6.20 -5.23 -8.54
C SER A 88 7.32 -4.94 -7.54
N GLY A 89 7.45 -3.69 -7.10
CA GLY A 89 8.53 -3.23 -6.22
C GLY A 89 9.91 -3.27 -6.89
N GLY A 90 10.79 -2.32 -6.56
CA GLY A 90 12.16 -2.31 -7.06
C GLY A 90 13.03 -3.39 -6.41
N GLU A 91 14.03 -3.87 -7.15
CA GLU A 91 15.08 -4.79 -6.68
C GLU A 91 15.88 -4.17 -5.53
N GLY A 92 15.38 -4.25 -4.29
CA GLY A 92 16.05 -3.69 -3.11
C GLY A 92 15.13 -3.35 -1.92
N GLY A 93 13.81 -3.30 -2.14
CA GLY A 93 12.83 -2.92 -1.13
C GLY A 93 12.53 -3.99 -0.08
N ARG A 94 13.51 -4.46 0.70
CA ARG A 94 13.19 -5.11 1.98
C ARG A 94 12.61 -4.03 2.89
N GLY A 95 11.28 -4.06 3.07
CA GLY A 95 10.46 -3.05 3.74
C GLY A 95 11.20 -2.33 4.88
N GLN A 96 11.66 -1.11 4.58
CA GLN A 96 12.28 -0.27 5.59
C GLN A 96 11.15 0.40 6.36
N SER A 97 11.15 0.20 7.67
CA SER A 97 10.29 0.96 8.55
C SER A 97 10.98 2.29 8.87
N LYS A 98 10.33 3.41 8.55
CA LYS A 98 10.66 4.69 9.18
C LYS A 98 10.13 4.72 10.61
#